data_AF-A0A8J9V595-F1
#
_entry.id   AF-A0A8J9V595-F1
#
_cell.length_a   1.000
_cell.length_b   1.000
_cell.length_c   1.000
_cell.angle_alpha   90.00
_cell.angle_beta   90.00
_cell.angle_gamma   90.00
#
_symmetry.space_group_name_H-M   'P 1'
#
loop_
_entity.id
_entity.type
_entity.pdbx_description
1 polymer ?
#
loop_
_entity_poly.entity_id
_entity_poly.type
_entity_poly.pdbx_seq_one_letter_code
_entity_poly.pdbx_strand_id
1 'polypeptide(L)'
;MDFQRDRSVHILTQTVSVLEYVDPKGDVNYPLDWFAKNPGMKPTAIVPSYRGSREDLINSVKGGIRGSTLTIQTVKIFLHRFGETMSENVTKEWISFGEEIGLPGDEVTPWSIVTITEGPVHAPREPMYRPVQAGQITGPDDPQNWTELSMALFIVCIYRLARLSNDEYADLLQKRMDDQVRAEGGRGISFHGARNIYSSWLSDLHFVKMVAAMDMFLYRFNNHAAAILRMGTLGSRFRDCAGLLSFGYAMNILNV
;
A
#
# COMPACT_ATOMS: atom_id res chain seq x y z
N MET A 1 37.09 5.88 5.13
CA MET A 1 36.18 7.02 5.30
C MET A 1 36.92 8.21 4.77
N ASP A 2 36.42 8.84 3.70
CA ASP A 2 37.04 10.03 3.13
C ASP A 2 36.60 11.24 3.95
N PHE A 3 37.52 11.83 4.70
CA PHE A 3 37.29 13.05 5.46
C PHE A 3 37.38 14.26 4.53
N GLN A 4 36.35 15.10 4.53
CA GLN A 4 36.47 16.43 3.95
C GLN A 4 37.10 17.35 4.98
N ARG A 5 38.02 18.20 4.51
CA ARG A 5 38.78 19.13 5.33
C ARG A 5 38.46 20.54 4.89
N ASP A 6 37.89 21.32 5.79
CA ASP A 6 37.68 22.74 5.54
C ASP A 6 38.50 23.59 6.52
N ARG A 7 39.04 24.70 6.03
CA ARG A 7 39.91 25.58 6.82
C ARG A 7 39.09 26.75 7.34
N SER A 8 38.93 26.81 8.65
CA SER A 8 38.33 27.95 9.33
C SER A 8 39.37 28.72 10.13
N VAL A 9 39.30 30.03 10.11
CA VAL A 9 40.18 30.90 10.90
C VAL A 9 39.37 31.44 12.07
N HIS A 10 39.82 31.15 13.28
CA HIS A 10 39.22 31.75 14.46
C HIS A 10 39.59 33.24 14.51
N ILE A 11 38.61 34.11 14.27
CA ILE A 11 38.80 35.55 14.00
C ILE A 11 39.56 36.26 15.13
N LEU A 12 39.32 35.88 16.38
CA LEU A 12 39.90 36.55 17.55
C LEU A 12 41.34 36.12 17.87
N THR A 13 41.68 34.86 17.61
CA THR A 13 43.01 34.31 17.95
C THR A 13 43.91 34.15 16.73
N GLN A 14 43.38 34.42 15.53
CA GLN A 14 44.01 34.17 14.23
C GLN A 14 44.52 32.73 14.05
N THR A 15 44.08 31.80 14.89
CA THR A 15 44.47 30.39 14.79
C THR A 15 43.66 29.72 13.70
N VAL A 16 44.35 29.05 12.79
CA VAL A 16 43.74 28.22 11.75
C VAL A 16 43.34 26.90 12.38
N SER A 17 42.04 26.59 12.32
CA SER A 17 41.50 25.30 12.72
C SER A 17 41.09 24.54 11.46
N VAL A 18 41.54 23.29 11.36
CA VAL A 18 41.09 22.37 10.31
C VAL A 18 39.88 21.62 10.85
N LEU A 19 38.72 21.85 10.25
CA LEU A 19 37.52 21.10 10.53
C LEU A 19 37.53 19.85 9.66
N GLU A 20 37.65 18.69 10.30
CA GLU A 20 37.47 17.40 9.63
C GLU A 20 36.03 16.96 9.86
N TYR A 21 35.28 16.78 8.78
CA TYR A 21 33.94 16.22 8.85
C TYR A 21 33.77 15.11 7.81
N VAL A 22 32.88 14.17 8.13
CA VAL A 22 32.42 13.16 7.18
C VAL A 22 31.15 13.71 6.57
N ASP A 23 31.17 14.01 5.27
CA ASP A 23 29.94 14.21 4.51
C ASP A 23 29.42 12.82 4.12
N PRO A 24 28.34 12.31 4.74
CA PRO A 24 27.75 11.07 4.29
C PRO A 24 27.15 11.34 2.91
N LYS A 25 27.90 11.00 1.85
CA LYS A 25 27.38 10.97 0.48
C LYS A 25 26.22 9.98 0.44
N GLY A 26 25.00 10.49 0.61
CA GLY A 26 23.79 9.72 0.40
C GLY A 26 23.56 9.63 -1.11
N ASP A 27 23.76 8.45 -1.67
CA ASP A 27 23.42 8.22 -3.07
C ASP A 27 21.90 8.31 -3.24
N VAL A 28 21.45 9.31 -3.99
CA VAL A 28 20.04 9.45 -4.38
C VAL A 28 19.81 8.59 -5.61
N ASN A 29 18.79 7.73 -5.55
CA ASN A 29 18.39 6.90 -6.68
C ASN A 29 17.10 7.46 -7.28
N TYR A 30 17.16 7.93 -8.54
CA TYR A 30 15.97 8.41 -9.23
C TYR A 30 15.20 7.25 -9.89
N PRO A 31 13.86 7.31 -9.95
CA PRO A 31 13.07 6.31 -10.67
C PRO A 31 13.49 6.17 -12.15
N LEU A 32 13.83 7.29 -12.80
CA LEU A 32 14.29 7.29 -14.19
C LEU A 32 15.55 6.43 -14.38
N ASP A 33 16.51 6.49 -13.45
CA ASP A 33 17.74 5.70 -13.54
C ASP A 33 17.46 4.20 -13.45
N TRP A 34 16.42 3.81 -12.69
CA TRP A 34 16.00 2.43 -12.60
C TRP A 34 15.40 1.93 -13.93
N PHE A 35 14.50 2.68 -14.55
CA PHE A 35 13.91 2.32 -15.84
C PHE A 35 14.94 2.35 -16.97
N ALA A 36 15.90 3.28 -16.94
CA ALA A 36 17.01 3.30 -17.89
C ALA A 36 17.90 2.05 -17.80
N LYS A 37 18.09 1.49 -16.60
CA LYS A 37 18.85 0.24 -16.36
C LYS A 37 18.03 -1.02 -16.64
N ASN A 38 16.71 -0.93 -16.68
CA ASN A 38 15.79 -2.06 -16.85
C ASN A 38 14.74 -1.75 -17.94
N PRO A 39 15.15 -1.54 -19.21
CA PRO A 39 14.24 -1.19 -20.28
C PRO A 39 13.27 -2.34 -20.58
N GLY A 40 11.99 -2.04 -20.76
CA GLY A 40 10.92 -3.02 -21.00
C GLY A 40 10.49 -3.78 -19.74
N MET A 41 10.97 -3.38 -18.55
CA MET A 41 10.68 -4.09 -17.30
C MET A 41 9.79 -3.26 -16.38
N LYS A 42 8.72 -3.90 -15.90
CA LYS A 42 7.88 -3.37 -14.82
C LYS A 42 8.40 -3.81 -13.45
N PRO A 43 8.18 -3.03 -12.39
CA PRO A 43 8.51 -3.46 -11.03
C PRO A 43 7.82 -4.78 -10.69
N THR A 44 8.56 -5.75 -10.14
CA THR A 44 8.01 -7.09 -9.85
C THR A 44 7.50 -7.21 -8.42
N ALA A 45 6.31 -7.78 -8.23
CA ALA A 45 5.75 -8.18 -6.94
C ALA A 45 5.54 -9.70 -6.89
N ILE A 46 6.02 -10.35 -5.82
CA ILE A 46 5.92 -11.80 -5.62
C ILE A 46 4.70 -12.09 -4.77
N VAL A 47 3.77 -12.87 -5.33
CA VAL A 47 2.55 -13.33 -4.65
C VAL A 47 2.66 -14.85 -4.45
N PRO A 48 2.47 -15.38 -3.23
CA PRO A 48 2.48 -16.81 -3.00
C PRO A 48 1.45 -17.55 -3.86
N SER A 49 1.80 -18.71 -4.40
CA SER A 49 0.82 -19.54 -5.11
C SER A 49 -0.18 -20.15 -4.11
N TYR A 50 -1.46 -20.14 -4.48
CA TYR A 50 -2.52 -20.76 -3.67
C TYR A 50 -3.42 -21.64 -4.53
N ARG A 51 -3.53 -22.91 -4.13
CA ARG A 51 -4.24 -23.96 -4.89
C ARG A 51 -5.68 -24.21 -4.41
N GLY A 52 -6.12 -23.56 -3.33
CA GLY A 52 -7.47 -23.75 -2.80
C GLY A 52 -8.52 -22.86 -3.49
N SER A 53 -9.78 -23.08 -3.11
CA SER A 53 -10.92 -22.35 -3.69
C SER A 53 -10.93 -20.87 -3.28
N ARG A 54 -11.62 -20.03 -4.07
CA ARG A 54 -11.84 -18.61 -3.73
C ARG A 54 -12.62 -18.48 -2.42
N GLU A 55 -13.61 -19.34 -2.20
CA GLU A 55 -14.42 -19.35 -0.99
C GLU A 55 -13.58 -19.66 0.25
N ASP A 56 -12.71 -20.68 0.18
CA ASP A 56 -11.81 -21.04 1.29
C ASP A 56 -10.86 -19.90 1.65
N LEU A 57 -10.36 -19.18 0.63
CA LEU A 57 -9.51 -18.00 0.86
C LEU A 57 -10.30 -16.89 1.56
N ILE A 58 -11.50 -16.59 1.08
CA ILE A 58 -12.37 -15.58 1.69
C ILE A 58 -12.69 -15.96 3.14
N ASN A 59 -13.04 -17.21 3.41
CA ASN A 59 -13.32 -17.69 4.76
C ASN A 59 -12.07 -17.65 5.66
N SER A 60 -10.88 -17.89 5.10
CA SER A 60 -9.60 -17.74 5.80
C SER A 60 -9.32 -16.27 6.14
N VAL A 61 -9.60 -15.34 5.22
CA VAL A 61 -9.46 -13.89 5.46
C VAL A 61 -10.46 -13.43 6.53
N LYS A 62 -11.74 -13.82 6.42
CA LYS A 62 -12.77 -13.52 7.43
C LYS A 62 -12.36 -14.00 8.82
N GLY A 63 -11.91 -15.24 8.91
CA GLY A 63 -11.41 -15.83 10.15
C GLY A 63 -10.15 -15.15 10.70
N GLY A 64 -9.21 -14.81 9.82
CA GLY A 64 -7.99 -14.08 10.17
C GLY A 64 -8.25 -12.65 10.67
N ILE A 65 -9.20 -11.93 10.05
CA ILE A 65 -9.62 -10.60 10.51
C ILE A 65 -10.28 -10.71 11.89
N ARG A 66 -11.25 -11.61 12.05
CA ARG A 66 -11.96 -11.80 13.33
C ARG A 66 -11.02 -12.25 14.46
N GLY A 67 -10.07 -13.14 14.15
CA GLY A 67 -9.10 -13.66 15.11
C GLY A 67 -7.90 -12.74 15.35
N SER A 68 -7.75 -11.66 14.58
CA SER A 68 -6.51 -10.84 14.53
C SER A 68 -5.24 -11.66 14.22
N THR A 69 -5.36 -12.71 13.41
CA THR A 69 -4.26 -13.62 13.04
C THR A 69 -3.97 -13.62 11.54
N LEU A 70 -4.44 -12.61 10.81
CA LEU A 70 -4.30 -12.55 9.36
C LEU A 70 -2.83 -12.44 8.94
N THR A 71 -2.35 -13.37 8.11
CA THR A 71 -0.95 -13.37 7.67
C THR A 71 -0.74 -12.55 6.39
N ILE A 72 0.44 -11.96 6.24
CA ILE A 72 0.79 -11.16 5.05
C ILE A 72 0.75 -11.97 3.74
N GLN A 73 1.02 -13.28 3.82
CA GLN A 73 0.97 -14.16 2.64
C GLN A 73 -0.48 -14.36 2.17
N THR A 74 -1.40 -14.63 3.11
CA THR A 74 -2.85 -14.70 2.82
C THR A 74 -3.38 -13.37 2.29
N VAL A 75 -2.91 -12.24 2.85
CA VAL A 75 -3.24 -10.89 2.36
C VAL A 75 -2.82 -10.69 0.91
N LYS A 76 -1.57 -11.03 0.54
CA LYS A 76 -1.10 -10.88 -0.84
C LYS A 76 -1.91 -11.73 -1.81
N ILE A 77 -2.24 -12.97 -1.46
CA ILE A 77 -3.09 -13.83 -2.31
C ILE A 77 -4.48 -13.21 -2.48
N PHE A 78 -5.10 -12.77 -1.38
CA PHE A 78 -6.42 -12.16 -1.41
C PHE A 78 -6.44 -10.87 -2.24
N LEU A 79 -5.51 -9.95 -1.99
CA LEU A 79 -5.42 -8.71 -2.75
C LEU A 79 -5.15 -8.98 -4.22
N HIS A 80 -4.28 -9.93 -4.56
CA HIS A 80 -4.02 -10.30 -5.95
C HIS A 80 -5.30 -10.71 -6.67
N ARG A 81 -6.03 -11.69 -6.11
CA ARG A 81 -7.31 -12.15 -6.68
C ARG A 81 -8.37 -11.05 -6.73
N PHE A 82 -8.42 -10.18 -5.73
CA PHE A 82 -9.33 -9.05 -5.71
C PHE A 82 -8.98 -8.03 -6.81
N GLY A 83 -7.69 -7.71 -6.98
CA GLY A 83 -7.21 -6.77 -8.00
C GLY A 83 -7.42 -7.28 -9.43
N GLU A 84 -7.43 -8.59 -9.66
CA GLU A 84 -7.81 -9.17 -10.96
C GLU A 84 -9.27 -8.85 -11.33
N THR A 85 -10.14 -8.61 -10.33
CA THR A 85 -11.53 -8.19 -10.58
C THR A 85 -11.70 -6.69 -10.81
N MET A 86 -10.65 -5.90 -10.56
CA MET A 86 -10.65 -4.45 -10.76
C MET A 86 -10.21 -4.14 -12.19
N SER A 87 -11.16 -4.12 -13.11
CA SER A 87 -10.89 -3.99 -14.54
C SER A 87 -11.53 -2.73 -15.11
N GLU A 88 -10.77 -1.99 -15.93
CA GLU A 88 -11.25 -0.78 -16.62
C GLU A 88 -10.66 -0.66 -18.03
N ASN A 89 -11.38 0.04 -18.91
CA ASN A 89 -10.93 0.32 -20.27
C ASN A 89 -10.11 1.62 -20.33
N VAL A 90 -8.95 1.55 -20.96
CA VAL A 90 -8.08 2.70 -21.16
C VAL A 90 -8.65 3.61 -22.25
N THR A 91 -8.91 4.87 -21.93
CA THR A 91 -9.44 5.86 -22.89
C THR A 91 -8.36 6.61 -23.67
N LYS A 92 -7.17 6.73 -23.07
CA LYS A 92 -5.99 7.41 -23.60
C LYS A 92 -4.77 6.60 -23.25
N GLU A 93 -3.82 6.56 -24.19
CA GLU A 93 -2.52 5.92 -24.00
C GLU A 93 -1.95 6.21 -22.61
N TRP A 94 -1.48 5.15 -21.97
CA TRP A 94 -0.90 5.21 -20.64
C TRP A 94 0.52 4.64 -20.69
N ILE A 95 1.48 5.55 -20.84
CA ILE A 95 2.91 5.27 -20.81
C ILE A 95 3.53 5.97 -19.60
N SER A 96 4.48 5.32 -18.93
CA SER A 96 5.23 5.88 -17.81
C SER A 96 6.69 5.43 -17.89
N PHE A 97 7.63 6.39 -17.88
CA PHE A 97 9.08 6.12 -18.02
C PHE A 97 9.45 5.30 -19.28
N GLY A 98 8.68 5.42 -20.36
CA GLY A 98 8.87 4.65 -21.60
C GLY A 98 8.19 3.28 -21.59
N GLU A 99 7.63 2.85 -20.46
CA GLU A 99 6.90 1.59 -20.33
C GLU A 99 5.42 1.77 -20.64
N GLU A 100 4.90 0.94 -21.55
CA GLU A 100 3.48 0.87 -21.89
C GLU A 100 2.71 0.13 -20.80
N ILE A 101 1.71 0.80 -20.23
CA ILE A 101 0.78 0.23 -19.25
C ILE A 101 -0.51 -0.19 -19.94
N GLY A 102 -0.99 0.57 -20.91
CA GLY A 102 -2.11 0.20 -21.77
C GLY A 102 -2.38 1.24 -22.86
N LEU A 103 -2.87 0.76 -24.00
CA LEU A 103 -3.27 1.56 -25.17
C LEU A 103 -4.77 1.85 -25.14
N PRO A 104 -5.26 2.84 -25.92
CA PRO A 104 -6.69 3.12 -26.01
C PRO A 104 -7.49 1.88 -26.44
N GLY A 105 -8.47 1.50 -25.62
CA GLY A 105 -9.30 0.31 -25.81
C GLY A 105 -8.83 -0.93 -25.07
N ASP A 106 -7.63 -0.93 -24.49
CA ASP A 106 -7.15 -2.04 -23.68
C ASP A 106 -7.89 -2.12 -22.34
N GLU A 107 -8.17 -3.35 -21.93
CA GLU A 107 -8.66 -3.66 -20.60
C GLU A 107 -7.46 -3.82 -19.65
N VAL A 108 -7.40 -3.00 -18.60
CA VAL A 108 -6.28 -3.00 -17.65
C VAL A 108 -6.75 -3.21 -16.21
N THR A 109 -5.86 -3.78 -15.41
CA THR A 109 -6.04 -3.97 -13.96
C THR A 109 -4.90 -3.30 -13.20
N PRO A 110 -4.93 -3.22 -11.85
CA PRO A 110 -3.77 -2.81 -11.07
C PRO A 110 -2.49 -3.61 -11.39
N TRP A 111 -2.64 -4.86 -11.84
CA TRP A 111 -1.51 -5.73 -12.18
C TRP A 111 -0.96 -5.48 -13.58
N SER A 112 -1.57 -4.62 -14.38
CA SER A 112 -0.94 -4.11 -15.62
C SER A 112 0.22 -3.14 -15.34
N ILE A 113 0.33 -2.61 -14.11
CA ILE A 113 1.35 -1.64 -13.69
C ILE A 113 2.62 -2.34 -13.18
N VAL A 114 2.49 -3.54 -12.63
CA VAL A 114 3.58 -4.30 -11.98
C VAL A 114 3.59 -5.74 -12.50
N THR A 115 4.76 -6.36 -12.64
CA THR A 115 4.81 -7.78 -12.99
C THR A 115 4.52 -8.62 -11.75
N ILE A 116 3.45 -9.41 -11.76
CA ILE A 116 3.19 -10.39 -10.72
C ILE A 116 3.94 -11.69 -11.03
N THR A 117 4.71 -12.19 -10.06
CA THR A 117 5.35 -13.50 -10.14
C THR A 117 4.88 -14.40 -9.01
N GLU A 118 4.77 -15.69 -9.32
CA GLU A 118 4.40 -16.71 -8.34
C GLU A 118 5.55 -17.01 -7.39
N GLY A 119 5.27 -16.95 -6.09
CA GLY A 119 6.16 -17.35 -5.01
C GLY A 119 5.89 -18.77 -4.52
N PRO A 120 6.49 -19.17 -3.38
CA PRO A 120 6.24 -20.46 -2.76
C PRO A 120 4.75 -20.70 -2.49
N VAL A 121 4.32 -21.97 -2.56
CA VAL A 121 2.95 -22.36 -2.25
C VAL A 121 2.64 -22.01 -0.79
N HIS A 122 1.58 -21.24 -0.57
CA HIS A 122 1.08 -20.90 0.76
C HIS A 122 -0.31 -21.50 0.96
N ALA A 123 -0.48 -22.23 2.05
CA ALA A 123 -1.78 -22.66 2.54
C ALA A 123 -2.15 -21.77 3.73
N PRO A 124 -3.24 -20.98 3.65
CA PRO A 124 -3.74 -20.23 4.79
C PRO A 124 -3.86 -21.13 6.02
N ARG A 125 -3.28 -20.68 7.14
CA ARG A 125 -3.31 -21.38 8.43
C ARG A 125 -4.26 -20.73 9.43
N GLU A 126 -4.87 -19.62 9.02
CA GLU A 126 -5.85 -18.88 9.79
C GLU A 126 -7.05 -19.79 10.08
N PRO A 127 -7.69 -19.66 11.26
CA PRO A 127 -8.90 -20.42 11.56
C PRO A 127 -9.95 -20.03 10.53
N MET A 128 -10.30 -20.95 9.62
CA MET A 128 -11.33 -20.69 8.63
C MET A 128 -12.63 -20.30 9.33
N TYR A 129 -13.23 -19.18 8.91
CA TYR A 129 -14.58 -18.86 9.33
C TYR A 129 -15.51 -19.97 8.86
N ARG A 130 -16.16 -20.65 9.80
CA ARG A 130 -17.19 -21.65 9.51
C ARG A 130 -18.55 -20.97 9.68
N PRO A 131 -19.36 -20.85 8.62
CA PRO A 131 -20.70 -20.30 8.76
C PRO A 131 -21.49 -21.13 9.78
N VAL A 132 -22.26 -20.43 10.60
CA VAL A 132 -23.18 -21.06 11.55
C VAL A 132 -24.24 -21.84 10.76
N GLN A 133 -24.66 -23.01 11.26
CA GLN A 133 -25.64 -23.88 10.58
C GLN A 133 -26.91 -23.10 10.18
N ALA A 134 -27.47 -23.44 9.02
CA ALA A 134 -28.70 -22.84 8.52
C ALA A 134 -29.83 -22.94 9.57
N GLY A 135 -30.29 -21.79 10.07
CA GLY A 135 -31.36 -21.70 11.08
C GLY A 135 -31.03 -20.89 12.33
N GLN A 136 -29.77 -20.51 12.56
CA GLN A 136 -29.44 -19.49 13.56
C GLN A 136 -29.49 -18.10 12.92
N ILE A 137 -30.15 -17.15 13.58
CA ILE A 137 -30.19 -15.74 13.16
C ILE A 137 -28.77 -15.20 13.19
N THR A 138 -28.17 -14.99 12.02
CA THR A 138 -26.89 -14.29 11.90
C THR A 138 -27.15 -12.80 12.12
N GLY A 139 -26.48 -12.24 13.13
CA GLY A 139 -26.58 -10.81 13.42
C GLY A 139 -26.04 -9.97 12.26
N PRO A 140 -26.37 -8.67 12.20
CA PRO A 140 -25.83 -7.78 11.16
C PRO A 140 -24.30 -7.63 11.22
N ASP A 141 -23.67 -7.99 12.34
CA ASP A 141 -22.21 -7.95 12.55
C ASP A 141 -21.52 -9.29 12.20
N ASP A 142 -22.24 -10.26 11.65
CA ASP A 142 -21.71 -11.58 11.30
C ASP A 142 -20.70 -11.49 10.12
N PRO A 143 -19.50 -12.11 10.23
CA PRO A 143 -18.53 -12.16 9.14
C PRO A 143 -19.05 -12.72 7.82
N GLN A 144 -20.12 -13.52 7.83
CA GLN A 144 -20.78 -14.01 6.63
C GLN A 144 -21.27 -12.85 5.75
N ASN A 145 -21.69 -11.73 6.35
CA ASN A 145 -22.20 -10.56 5.66
C ASN A 145 -21.09 -9.66 5.07
N TRP A 146 -19.82 -9.88 5.43
CA TRP A 146 -18.72 -9.06 4.93
C TRP A 146 -18.49 -9.27 3.43
N THR A 147 -18.39 -8.14 2.72
CA THR A 147 -18.08 -8.08 1.29
C THR A 147 -16.57 -8.16 1.05
N GLU A 148 -16.16 -8.62 -0.14
CA GLU A 148 -14.74 -8.60 -0.53
C GLU A 148 -14.15 -7.19 -0.54
N LEU A 149 -14.94 -6.19 -0.97
CA LEU A 149 -14.54 -4.79 -0.97
C LEU A 149 -14.25 -4.29 0.45
N SER A 150 -15.09 -4.61 1.43
CA SER A 150 -14.88 -4.22 2.83
C SER A 150 -13.61 -4.86 3.43
N MET A 151 -13.33 -6.11 3.09
CA MET A 151 -12.10 -6.80 3.51
C MET A 151 -10.86 -6.21 2.83
N ALA A 152 -10.93 -5.91 1.52
CA ALA A 152 -9.86 -5.23 0.81
C ALA A 152 -9.60 -3.84 1.39
N LEU A 153 -10.66 -3.08 1.69
CA LEU A 153 -10.59 -1.76 2.33
C LEU A 153 -9.92 -1.85 3.70
N PHE A 154 -10.32 -2.82 4.53
CA PHE A 154 -9.67 -3.07 5.82
C PHE A 154 -8.17 -3.30 5.68
N ILE A 155 -7.77 -4.19 4.77
CA ILE A 155 -6.37 -4.53 4.54
C ILE A 155 -5.54 -3.31 4.08
N VAL A 156 -6.04 -2.53 3.11
CA VAL A 156 -5.29 -1.35 2.63
C VAL A 156 -5.30 -0.20 3.65
N CYS A 157 -6.33 -0.10 4.49
CA CYS A 157 -6.36 0.86 5.59
C CYS A 157 -5.30 0.55 6.66
N ILE A 158 -5.00 -0.73 6.92
CA ILE A 158 -3.89 -1.12 7.81
C ILE A 158 -2.56 -0.56 7.29
N TYR A 159 -2.30 -0.60 5.98
CA TYR A 159 -1.08 -0.03 5.40
C TYR A 159 -0.93 1.45 5.77
N ARG A 160 -2.02 2.22 5.74
CA ARG A 160 -2.00 3.65 6.12
C ARG A 160 -1.85 3.84 7.62
N LEU A 161 -2.62 3.13 8.43
CA LEU A 161 -2.60 3.25 9.90
C LEU A 161 -1.24 2.87 10.48
N ALA A 162 -0.62 1.79 9.99
CA ALA A 162 0.69 1.33 10.42
C ALA A 162 1.81 2.36 10.20
N ARG A 163 1.61 3.33 9.30
CA ARG A 163 2.59 4.37 8.96
C ARG A 163 2.45 5.66 9.75
N LEU A 164 1.34 5.83 10.47
CA LEU A 164 1.15 7.03 11.27
C LEU A 164 2.05 6.99 12.50
N SER A 165 2.62 8.15 12.84
CA SER A 165 3.41 8.35 14.06
C SER A 165 2.61 9.03 15.17
N ASN A 166 1.65 9.90 14.81
CA ASN A 166 0.80 10.62 15.76
C ASN A 166 -0.43 9.76 16.13
N ASP A 167 -0.54 9.42 17.42
CA ASP A 167 -1.59 8.55 17.96
C ASP A 167 -2.97 9.20 17.93
N GLU A 168 -3.09 10.49 18.27
CA GLU A 168 -4.37 11.22 18.23
C GLU A 168 -4.95 11.27 16.81
N TYR A 169 -4.08 11.52 15.82
CA TYR A 169 -4.48 11.51 14.42
C TYR A 169 -4.83 10.10 13.94
N ALA A 170 -4.09 9.08 14.40
CA ALA A 170 -4.39 7.70 14.09
C ALA A 170 -5.77 7.29 14.60
N ASP A 171 -6.15 7.67 15.82
CA ASP A 171 -7.47 7.38 16.39
C ASP A 171 -8.60 8.08 15.61
N LEU A 172 -8.39 9.33 15.21
CA LEU A 172 -9.36 10.05 14.38
C LEU A 172 -9.54 9.39 13.01
N LEU A 173 -8.43 8.99 12.38
CA LEU A 173 -8.47 8.34 11.08
C LEU A 173 -9.09 6.94 11.19
N GLN A 174 -8.80 6.20 12.26
CA GLN A 174 -9.37 4.90 12.54
C GLN A 174 -10.90 4.96 12.58
N LYS A 175 -11.47 5.92 13.31
CA LYS A 175 -12.94 6.11 13.37
C LYS A 175 -13.56 6.33 12.00
N ARG A 176 -12.91 7.13 11.15
CA ARG A 176 -13.38 7.37 9.77
C ARG A 176 -13.27 6.11 8.92
N MET A 177 -12.23 5.31 9.10
CA MET A 177 -12.05 4.04 8.40
C MET A 177 -13.09 3.01 8.85
N ASP A 178 -13.39 2.92 10.15
CA ASP A 178 -14.44 2.04 10.70
C ASP A 178 -15.81 2.38 10.06
N ASP A 179 -16.16 3.67 9.95
CA ASP A 179 -17.40 4.11 9.32
C ASP A 179 -17.51 3.69 7.85
N GLN A 180 -16.43 3.80 7.10
CA GLN A 180 -16.41 3.47 5.66
C GLN A 180 -16.40 1.96 5.43
N VAL A 181 -15.63 1.20 6.22
CA VAL A 181 -15.68 -0.26 6.17
C VAL A 181 -17.08 -0.76 6.49
N ARG A 182 -17.76 -0.16 7.47
CA ARG A 182 -19.16 -0.48 7.80
C ARG A 182 -20.11 -0.14 6.64
N ALA A 183 -19.94 1.00 5.97
CA ALA A 183 -20.76 1.40 4.84
C ALA A 183 -20.64 0.41 3.65
N GLU A 184 -19.45 -0.14 3.43
CA GLU A 184 -19.17 -1.13 2.37
C GLU A 184 -19.54 -2.58 2.75
N GLY A 185 -20.29 -2.77 3.85
CA GLY A 185 -20.76 -4.09 4.30
C GLY A 185 -19.81 -4.84 5.25
N GLY A 186 -18.74 -4.20 5.73
CA GLY A 186 -17.81 -4.74 6.72
C GLY A 186 -18.25 -4.51 8.17
N ARG A 187 -19.55 -4.52 8.44
CA ARG A 187 -20.08 -4.24 9.79
C ARG A 187 -19.55 -5.28 10.79
N GLY A 188 -18.94 -4.82 11.88
CA GLY A 188 -18.29 -5.70 12.88
C GLY A 188 -16.79 -5.91 12.67
N ILE A 189 -16.22 -5.47 11.54
CA ILE A 189 -14.76 -5.34 11.38
C ILE A 189 -14.28 -4.19 12.27
N SER A 190 -13.20 -4.41 13.02
CA SER A 190 -12.62 -3.39 13.89
C SER A 190 -11.14 -3.21 13.60
N PHE A 191 -10.71 -1.95 13.53
CA PHE A 191 -9.28 -1.59 13.45
C PHE A 191 -8.58 -1.50 14.82
N HIS A 192 -9.28 -1.80 15.92
CA HIS A 192 -8.70 -1.68 17.26
C HIS A 192 -7.47 -2.59 17.41
N GLY A 193 -6.33 -2.01 17.78
CA GLY A 193 -5.05 -2.72 17.90
C GLY A 193 -4.39 -3.15 16.58
N ALA A 194 -5.07 -2.99 15.43
CA ALA A 194 -4.60 -3.46 14.13
C ALA A 194 -3.25 -2.83 13.73
N ARG A 195 -3.04 -1.55 14.09
CA ARG A 195 -1.76 -0.84 13.85
C ARG A 195 -0.56 -1.57 14.43
N ASN A 196 -0.68 -2.08 15.67
CA ASN A 196 0.43 -2.74 16.35
C ASN A 196 0.61 -4.16 15.83
N ILE A 197 -0.50 -4.89 15.67
CA ILE A 197 -0.52 -6.31 15.25
C ILE A 197 0.08 -6.48 13.84
N TYR A 198 -0.24 -5.56 12.92
CA TYR A 198 0.12 -5.69 11.51
C TYR A 198 1.23 -4.72 11.06
N SER A 199 1.90 -4.04 11.98
CA SER A 199 3.00 -3.10 11.70
C SER A 199 4.11 -3.71 10.82
N SER A 200 4.39 -5.01 10.97
CA SER A 200 5.41 -5.74 10.21
C SER A 200 5.11 -5.87 8.72
N TRP A 201 3.86 -5.68 8.28
CA TRP A 201 3.49 -5.76 6.86
C TRP A 201 4.19 -4.69 6.03
N LEU A 202 4.56 -3.56 6.64
CA LEU A 202 5.25 -2.46 5.96
C LEU A 202 6.67 -2.83 5.51
N SER A 203 7.25 -3.88 6.09
CA SER A 203 8.55 -4.43 5.72
C SER A 203 8.48 -5.39 4.52
N ASP A 204 7.30 -5.88 4.14
CA ASP A 204 7.12 -6.71 2.94
C ASP A 204 7.02 -5.81 1.70
N LEU A 205 8.11 -5.74 0.93
CA LEU A 205 8.19 -4.92 -0.28
C LEU A 205 7.17 -5.32 -1.36
N HIS A 206 6.76 -6.59 -1.42
CA HIS A 206 5.80 -7.05 -2.44
C HIS A 206 4.40 -6.55 -2.11
N PHE A 207 4.00 -6.60 -0.83
CA PHE A 207 2.77 -5.98 -0.36
C PHE A 207 2.76 -4.47 -0.63
N VAL A 208 3.86 -3.77 -0.31
CA VAL A 208 3.96 -2.32 -0.57
C VAL A 208 3.84 -1.99 -2.06
N LYS A 209 4.44 -2.79 -2.95
CA LYS A 209 4.32 -2.64 -4.41
C LYS A 209 2.87 -2.86 -4.88
N MET A 210 2.18 -3.87 -4.35
CA MET A 210 0.78 -4.12 -4.68
C MET A 210 -0.12 -2.95 -4.26
N VAL A 211 0.05 -2.43 -3.05
CA VAL A 211 -0.68 -1.25 -2.57
C VAL A 211 -0.43 -0.03 -3.46
N ALA A 212 0.82 0.22 -3.84
CA ALA A 212 1.17 1.33 -4.73
C ALA A 212 0.57 1.18 -6.14
N ALA A 213 0.55 -0.05 -6.69
CA ALA A 213 -0.08 -0.34 -7.97
C ALA A 213 -1.61 -0.10 -7.93
N MET A 214 -2.28 -0.53 -6.86
CA MET A 214 -3.70 -0.25 -6.64
C MET A 214 -3.98 1.25 -6.52
N ASP A 215 -3.15 2.02 -5.80
CA ASP A 215 -3.30 3.48 -5.72
C ASP A 215 -3.14 4.15 -7.09
N MET A 216 -2.13 3.75 -7.85
CA MET A 216 -1.86 4.31 -9.18
C MET A 216 -2.99 3.99 -10.17
N PHE A 217 -3.54 2.77 -10.12
CA PHE A 217 -4.73 2.39 -10.88
C PHE A 217 -5.94 3.24 -10.52
N LEU A 218 -6.31 3.30 -9.24
CA LEU A 218 -7.49 4.06 -8.78
C LEU A 218 -7.30 5.57 -8.88
N TYR A 219 -6.06 6.06 -8.96
CA TYR A 219 -5.78 7.45 -9.26
C TYR A 219 -6.11 7.79 -10.72
N ARG A 220 -5.80 6.88 -11.66
CA ARG A 220 -6.18 7.02 -13.07
C ARG A 220 -7.69 6.85 -13.25
N PHE A 221 -8.27 5.82 -12.61
CA PHE A 221 -9.70 5.49 -12.67
C PHE A 221 -10.40 5.91 -11.38
N ASN A 222 -10.52 7.22 -11.17
CA ASN A 222 -11.07 7.80 -9.95
C ASN A 222 -12.56 7.48 -9.69
N ASN A 223 -13.31 7.12 -10.74
CA ASN A 223 -14.73 6.76 -10.67
C ASN A 223 -14.96 5.24 -10.62
N HIS A 224 -13.90 4.42 -10.45
CA HIS A 224 -14.03 2.98 -10.32
C HIS A 224 -14.89 2.60 -9.10
N ALA A 225 -15.63 1.50 -9.17
CA ALA A 225 -16.47 1.03 -8.05
C ALA A 225 -15.67 0.80 -6.75
N ALA A 226 -14.40 0.42 -6.88
CA ALA A 226 -13.48 0.23 -5.75
C ALA A 226 -12.63 1.49 -5.41
N ALA A 227 -12.99 2.68 -5.88
CA ALA A 227 -12.24 3.92 -5.62
C ALA A 227 -12.09 4.25 -4.13
N ILE A 228 -13.02 3.76 -3.27
CA ILE A 228 -12.94 3.90 -1.82
C ILE A 228 -11.66 3.33 -1.20
N LEU A 229 -11.04 2.33 -1.84
CA LEU A 229 -9.77 1.74 -1.39
C LEU A 229 -8.64 2.77 -1.30
N ARG A 230 -8.75 3.88 -2.05
CA ARG A 230 -7.81 5.00 -1.94
C ARG A 230 -7.74 5.60 -0.54
N MET A 231 -8.77 5.42 0.29
CA MET A 231 -8.70 5.78 1.71
C MET A 231 -7.49 5.14 2.41
N GLY A 232 -7.18 3.89 2.10
CA GLY A 232 -6.00 3.20 2.62
C GLY A 232 -4.75 3.36 1.77
N THR A 233 -4.88 3.38 0.44
CA THR A 233 -3.70 3.39 -0.43
C THR A 233 -3.05 4.76 -0.61
N LEU A 234 -3.76 5.87 -0.37
CA LEU A 234 -3.27 7.23 -0.62
C LEU A 234 -1.91 7.55 0.03
N GLY A 235 -1.60 6.89 1.16
CA GLY A 235 -0.32 7.05 1.84
C GLY A 235 0.90 6.53 1.06
N SER A 236 0.72 5.79 -0.04
CA SER A 236 1.82 5.37 -0.91
C SER A 236 2.27 6.45 -1.88
N ARG A 237 1.39 7.41 -2.20
CA ARG A 237 1.65 8.44 -3.21
C ARG A 237 2.52 9.57 -2.65
N PHE A 238 3.54 9.97 -3.40
CA PHE A 238 4.55 10.98 -2.99
C PHE A 238 5.20 10.67 -1.64
N ARG A 239 5.22 9.38 -1.28
CA ARG A 239 5.89 8.94 -0.08
C ARG A 239 7.39 9.15 -0.25
N ASP A 240 8.01 9.62 0.83
CA ASP A 240 9.42 10.01 0.86
C ASP A 240 9.76 11.17 -0.10
N CYS A 241 8.74 11.91 -0.58
CA CYS A 241 8.88 13.13 -1.40
C CYS A 241 8.38 14.40 -0.67
N ALA A 242 8.49 14.45 0.66
CA ALA A 242 7.99 15.57 1.47
C ALA A 242 8.59 16.94 1.09
N GLY A 243 9.86 16.95 0.64
CA GLY A 243 10.50 18.17 0.14
C GLY A 243 9.81 18.74 -1.10
N LEU A 244 9.40 17.88 -2.04
CA LEU A 244 8.67 18.29 -3.25
C LEU A 244 7.28 18.83 -2.92
N LEU A 245 6.58 18.20 -1.97
CA LEU A 245 5.29 18.67 -1.50
C LEU A 245 5.40 20.03 -0.80
N SER A 246 6.44 20.22 0.03
CA SER A 246 6.70 21.48 0.73
C SER A 246 7.01 22.61 -0.24
N PHE A 247 7.79 22.32 -1.28
CA PHE A 247 8.08 23.28 -2.35
C PHE A 247 6.79 23.69 -3.09
N GLY A 248 5.96 22.73 -3.51
CA GLY A 248 4.69 23.04 -4.17
C GLY A 248 3.74 23.85 -3.28
N TYR A 249 3.70 23.56 -1.99
CA TYR A 249 2.91 24.33 -1.01
C TYR A 249 3.44 25.77 -0.85
N ALA A 250 4.75 25.94 -0.77
CA ALA A 250 5.38 27.26 -0.69
C ALA A 250 5.07 28.10 -1.94
N MET A 251 5.20 27.52 -3.14
CA MET A 251 4.87 28.21 -4.40
C MET A 251 3.40 28.64 -4.44
N ASN A 252 2.48 27.78 -4.00
CA ASN A 252 1.06 28.10 -3.95
C ASN A 252 0.75 29.25 -2.96
N ILE A 253 1.37 29.27 -1.77
CA ILE A 253 1.21 30.39 -0.82
C ILE A 253 1.80 31.68 -1.36
N LEU A 254 2.98 31.59 -1.97
CA LEU A 254 3.70 32.74 -2.50
C LEU A 254 3.10 33.24 -3.83
N ASN A 255 2.18 32.46 -4.43
CA ASN A 255 1.51 32.73 -5.70
C ASN A 255 2.51 33.01 -6.84
N VAL A 256 3.58 32.20 -6.89
CA VAL A 256 4.63 32.21 -7.92
C VAL A 256 4.54 30.94 -8.77
#